data_AF-A0A7D8AGI0-F1
#
_entry.id   AF-A0A7D8AGI0-F1
#
_cell.length_a   1.000
_cell.length_b   1.000
_cell.length_c   1.000
_cell.angle_alpha   90.00
_cell.angle_beta   90.00
_cell.angle_gamma   90.00
#
_symmetry.space_group_name_H-M   'P 1'
#
loop_
_entity.id
_entity.type
_entity.pdbx_description
1 polymer ?
#
loop_
_entity_poly.entity_id
_entity_poly.type
_entity_poly.pdbx_seq_one_letter_code
_entity_poly.pdbx_strand_id
1 'polypeptide(L)'
;MLLAAVTGYTLIGLAAGLFYREFTKLNGFEEGMHGQLGLAHTHILTLGVIVLLVVMALEKSFTLSVGRLFRWFFWIYNAGVVVTAVGLVWHGMLQVIGHESSKMIAGIAGTGHMLLGAGFVLLLLMLRKAVSR
;
A
#
# COMPACT_ATOMS: atom_id res chain seq x y z
N MET A 1 -15.83 -5.48 -5.07
CA MET A 1 -14.38 -5.38 -5.32
C MET A 1 -13.67 -4.53 -4.26
N LEU A 2 -14.03 -3.26 -4.08
CA LEU A 2 -13.39 -2.40 -3.06
C LEU A 2 -13.46 -2.97 -1.63
N LEU A 3 -14.63 -3.46 -1.19
CA LEU A 3 -14.77 -4.01 0.16
C LEU A 3 -13.87 -5.23 0.38
N ALA A 4 -13.82 -6.15 -0.59
CA ALA A 4 -12.93 -7.32 -0.51
C ALA A 4 -11.45 -6.92 -0.44
N ALA A 5 -11.04 -5.91 -1.22
CA ALA A 5 -9.67 -5.38 -1.16
C ALA A 5 -9.37 -4.77 0.21
N VAL A 6 -10.26 -3.93 0.73
CA VAL A 6 -10.15 -3.33 2.07
C VAL A 6 -10.02 -4.41 3.14
N THR A 7 -10.91 -5.42 3.14
CA THR A 7 -10.86 -6.53 4.10
C THR A 7 -9.52 -7.27 4.01
N GLY A 8 -9.03 -7.56 2.79
CA GLY A 8 -7.74 -8.19 2.58
C GLY A 8 -6.59 -7.37 3.17
N TYR A 9 -6.51 -6.07 2.88
CA TYR A 9 -5.48 -5.20 3.44
C TYR A 9 -5.61 -4.98 4.94
N THR A 10 -6.82 -4.99 5.51
CA THR A 10 -6.99 -4.94 6.96
C THR A 10 -6.35 -6.15 7.62
N LEU A 11 -6.63 -7.36 7.12
CA LEU A 11 -6.04 -8.59 7.65
C LEU A 11 -4.51 -8.58 7.50
N ILE A 12 -4.01 -8.24 6.31
CA ILE A 12 -2.57 -8.18 6.02
C ILE A 12 -1.90 -7.09 6.87
N GLY A 13 -2.51 -5.92 7.01
CA GLY A 13 -1.98 -4.81 7.78
C GLY A 13 -1.85 -5.16 9.26
N LEU A 14 -2.88 -5.74 9.87
CA LEU A 14 -2.84 -6.21 11.25
C LEU A 14 -1.77 -7.30 11.44
N ALA A 15 -1.70 -8.27 10.52
CA ALA A 15 -0.69 -9.31 10.54
C ALA A 15 0.74 -8.74 10.41
N ALA A 16 0.94 -7.72 9.57
CA ALA A 16 2.24 -7.05 9.39
C ALA A 16 2.68 -6.32 10.66
N GLY A 17 1.76 -5.72 11.41
CA GLY A 17 2.06 -5.07 12.69
C GLY A 17 2.50 -6.07 13.75
N LEU A 18 1.83 -7.23 13.83
CA LEU A 18 2.25 -8.33 14.69
C LEU A 18 3.60 -8.90 14.25
N PHE A 19 3.77 -9.17 12.96
CA PHE A 19 5.01 -9.69 12.39
C PHE A 19 6.19 -8.78 12.69
N TYR A 20 6.05 -7.47 12.51
CA TYR A 20 7.09 -6.49 12.86
C TYR A 20 7.55 -6.68 14.32
N ARG A 21 6.61 -6.69 15.27
CA ARG A 21 6.93 -6.78 16.71
C ARG A 21 7.62 -8.08 17.09
N GLU A 22 7.12 -9.21 16.61
CA GLU A 22 7.69 -10.52 16.94
C GLU A 22 9.03 -10.73 16.23
N PHE A 23 9.15 -10.32 14.96
CA PHE A 23 10.37 -10.51 14.19
C PHE A 23 11.54 -9.67 14.71
N THR A 24 11.32 -8.40 15.08
CA THR A 24 12.38 -7.55 15.66
C THR A 24 12.83 -8.10 17.01
N LYS A 25 11.88 -8.49 17.86
CA LYS A 25 12.16 -9.07 19.18
C LYS A 25 12.99 -10.36 19.08
N LEU A 26 12.62 -11.26 18.17
CA LEU A 26 13.35 -12.53 17.97
C LEU A 26 14.78 -12.34 17.46
N ASN A 27 15.06 -11.25 16.76
CA ASN A 27 16.39 -10.95 16.22
C ASN A 27 17.19 -9.96 17.09
N GLY A 28 16.73 -9.64 18.30
CA GLY A 28 17.43 -8.74 19.22
C GLY A 28 17.55 -7.30 18.70
N PHE A 29 16.70 -6.90 17.76
CA PHE A 29 16.68 -5.55 17.20
C PHE A 29 16.06 -4.59 18.23
N GLU A 30 16.74 -3.48 18.51
CA GLU A 30 16.35 -2.56 19.59
C GLU A 30 14.87 -2.14 19.50
N GLU A 31 14.15 -2.31 20.61
CA GLU A 31 12.75 -1.89 20.72
C GLU A 31 12.64 -0.37 20.53
N GLY A 32 11.89 0.06 19.52
CA GLY A 32 11.67 1.49 19.21
C GLY A 32 12.49 2.04 18.04
N MET A 33 13.43 1.27 17.48
CA MET A 33 14.12 1.65 16.24
C MET A 33 13.17 1.54 15.04
N HIS A 34 12.84 2.69 14.46
CA HIS A 34 11.96 2.77 13.28
C HIS A 34 12.67 2.25 12.02
N GLY A 35 12.47 0.97 11.71
CA GLY A 35 12.94 0.34 10.47
C GLY A 35 11.90 0.33 9.35
N GLN A 36 12.32 -0.03 8.14
CA GLN A 36 11.44 -0.15 6.96
C GLN A 36 10.31 -1.17 7.17
N LEU A 37 10.53 -2.16 8.04
CA LEU A 37 9.53 -3.16 8.40
C LEU A 37 8.35 -2.56 9.17
N GLY A 38 8.60 -1.56 10.03
CA GLY A 38 7.53 -0.84 10.75
C GLY A 38 6.69 0.03 9.81
N LEU A 39 7.30 0.56 8.76
CA LEU A 39 6.59 1.34 7.73
C LEU A 39 5.66 0.48 6.88
N ALA A 40 5.92 -0.83 6.74
CA ALA A 40 5.04 -1.72 6.00
C ALA A 40 3.61 -1.73 6.58
N HIS A 41 3.48 -1.81 7.92
CA HIS A 41 2.19 -1.77 8.59
C HIS A 41 1.42 -0.48 8.28
N THR A 42 2.07 0.67 8.43
CA THR A 42 1.42 1.98 8.24
C THR A 42 1.04 2.22 6.79
N HIS A 43 1.86 1.82 5.82
CA HIS A 43 1.55 1.96 4.40
C HIS A 43 0.41 1.03 3.97
N ILE A 44 0.38 -0.22 4.45
CA ILE A 44 -0.72 -1.15 4.14
C ILE A 44 -2.04 -0.65 4.70
N LEU A 45 -2.06 -0.17 5.95
CA LEU A 45 -3.29 0.39 6.54
C LEU A 45 -3.69 1.69 5.85
N THR A 46 -2.74 2.60 5.58
CA THR A 46 -3.10 3.90 4.99
C THR A 46 -3.53 3.76 3.53
N LEU A 47 -2.73 3.10 2.69
CA LEU A 47 -3.00 3.00 1.26
C LEU A 47 -4.01 1.88 0.94
N GLY A 48 -3.89 0.73 1.61
CA GLY A 48 -4.76 -0.42 1.38
C GLY A 48 -6.12 -0.33 2.08
N VAL A 49 -6.22 0.34 3.22
CA VAL A 49 -7.48 0.45 3.99
C VAL A 49 -8.06 1.86 3.86
N ILE A 50 -7.37 2.88 4.38
CA ILE A 50 -7.94 4.24 4.48
C ILE A 50 -8.26 4.82 3.10
N VAL A 51 -7.31 4.82 2.17
CA VAL A 51 -7.55 5.36 0.82
C VAL A 51 -8.66 4.59 0.10
N LEU A 52 -8.69 3.26 0.20
CA LEU A 52 -9.74 2.47 -0.45
C LEU A 52 -11.12 2.63 0.21
N LEU A 53 -11.20 2.88 1.52
CA LEU A 53 -12.44 3.27 2.20
C LEU A 53 -12.91 4.65 1.71
N VAL A 54 -12.00 5.61 1.56
CA VAL A 54 -12.32 6.92 0.96
C VAL A 54 -12.82 6.75 -0.47
N VAL A 55 -12.16 5.93 -1.29
CA VAL A 55 -12.62 5.62 -2.65
C VAL A 55 -14.00 4.95 -2.64
N MET A 56 -14.28 4.07 -1.67
CA MET A 56 -15.59 3.45 -1.52
C MET A 56 -16.69 4.46 -1.17
N ALA A 57 -16.38 5.44 -0.31
CA ALA A 57 -17.29 6.54 -0.01
C ALA A 57 -17.53 7.42 -1.24
N LEU A 58 -16.47 7.76 -1.98
CA LEU A 58 -16.54 8.53 -3.23
C LEU A 58 -17.31 7.79 -4.31
N GLU A 59 -17.14 6.47 -4.42
CA GLU A 59 -17.92 5.63 -5.33
C GLU A 59 -19.41 5.71 -5.04
N LYS A 60 -19.79 5.67 -3.76
CA LYS A 60 -21.20 5.77 -3.35
C LYS A 60 -21.81 7.13 -3.69
N SER A 61 -21.01 8.21 -3.66
CA SER A 61 -21.48 9.56 -3.97
C SER A 61 -21.49 9.89 -5.47
N PHE A 62 -20.50 9.40 -6.23
CA PHE A 62 -20.25 9.84 -7.61
C PHE A 62 -20.40 8.73 -8.68
N THR A 63 -20.64 7.48 -8.29
CA THR A 63 -20.76 6.32 -9.20
C THR A 63 -19.56 6.20 -10.16
N LEU A 64 -18.34 6.32 -9.62
CA LEU A 64 -17.09 6.34 -10.38
C LEU A 64 -16.86 5.03 -11.17
N SER A 65 -17.36 3.90 -10.67
CA SER A 65 -17.13 2.55 -11.19
C SER A 65 -17.79 2.28 -12.55
N VAL A 66 -18.69 3.15 -13.00
CA VAL A 66 -19.33 3.07 -14.31
C VAL A 66 -18.31 3.30 -15.45
N GLY A 67 -17.23 4.04 -15.19
CA GLY A 67 -16.19 4.33 -16.18
C GLY A 67 -15.10 3.27 -16.27
N ARG A 68 -14.55 3.05 -17.48
CA ARG A 68 -13.37 2.17 -17.69
C ARG A 68 -12.14 2.62 -16.89
N LEU A 69 -12.01 3.92 -16.60
CA LEU A 69 -10.92 4.47 -15.78
C LEU A 69 -10.89 3.87 -14.38
N PHE A 70 -12.05 3.53 -13.79
CA PHE A 70 -12.11 2.96 -12.45
C PHE A 70 -11.47 1.57 -12.40
N ARG A 71 -11.67 0.78 -13.46
CA ARG A 71 -11.04 -0.55 -13.56
C ARG A 71 -9.52 -0.43 -13.65
N TRP A 72 -9.01 0.49 -14.46
CA TRP A 72 -7.58 0.77 -14.55
C TRP A 72 -7.01 1.27 -13.22
N PHE A 73 -7.67 2.24 -12.60
CA PHE A 73 -7.33 2.75 -11.28
C PHE A 73 -7.22 1.60 -10.28
N PHE A 74 -8.26 0.77 -10.18
CA PHE A 74 -8.33 -0.29 -9.20
C PHE A 74 -7.13 -1.24 -9.32
N TRP A 75 -6.83 -1.74 -10.52
CA TRP A 75 -5.72 -2.68 -10.70
C TRP A 75 -4.35 -2.04 -10.55
N ILE A 76 -4.12 -0.86 -11.14
CA ILE A 76 -2.83 -0.16 -11.06
C ILE A 76 -2.53 0.26 -9.62
N TYR A 77 -3.51 0.82 -8.92
CA TYR A 77 -3.36 1.26 -7.54
C TYR A 77 -3.07 0.08 -6.61
N ASN A 78 -3.86 -1.00 -6.68
CA ASN A 78 -3.65 -2.18 -5.85
C ASN A 78 -2.29 -2.86 -6.14
N ALA A 79 -1.89 -2.94 -7.41
CA ALA A 79 -0.56 -3.43 -7.75
C ALA A 79 0.54 -2.56 -7.11
N GLY A 80 0.39 -1.23 -7.15
CA GLY A 80 1.30 -0.31 -6.47
C GLY A 80 1.38 -0.55 -4.96
N VAL A 81 0.23 -0.69 -4.29
CA VAL A 81 0.19 -0.99 -2.84
C VAL A 81 0.90 -2.29 -2.52
N VAL A 82 0.63 -3.36 -3.27
CA VAL A 82 1.27 -4.67 -3.06
C VAL A 82 2.77 -4.61 -3.29
N VAL A 83 3.22 -4.00 -4.39
CA VAL A 83 4.65 -3.86 -4.71
C VAL A 83 5.39 -3.06 -3.63
N THR A 84 4.82 -1.95 -3.19
CA THR A 84 5.38 -1.15 -2.09
C THR A 84 5.42 -1.94 -0.78
N ALA A 85 4.35 -2.65 -0.42
CA ALA A 85 4.30 -3.46 0.81
C ALA A 85 5.36 -4.57 0.80
N VAL A 86 5.48 -5.31 -0.31
CA VAL A 86 6.50 -6.36 -0.46
C VAL A 86 7.90 -5.77 -0.38
N GLY A 87 8.16 -4.63 -1.03
CA GLY A 87 9.44 -3.94 -0.96
C GLY A 87 9.82 -3.54 0.47
N LEU A 88 8.87 -2.96 1.21
CA LEU A 88 9.08 -2.55 2.61
C LEU A 88 9.34 -3.75 3.53
N VAL A 89 8.55 -4.82 3.40
CA VAL A 89 8.74 -6.04 4.21
C VAL A 89 10.09 -6.68 3.92
N TRP A 90 10.42 -6.87 2.64
CA TRP A 90 11.68 -7.49 2.24
C TRP A 90 12.89 -6.68 2.70
N HIS A 91 12.89 -5.38 2.43
CA HIS A 91 13.97 -4.49 2.84
C HIS A 91 14.09 -4.40 4.36
N GLY A 92 12.95 -4.32 5.05
CA GLY A 92 12.89 -4.26 6.49
C GLY A 92 13.40 -5.54 7.17
N MET A 93 13.09 -6.71 6.61
CA MET A 93 13.65 -7.97 7.09
C MET A 93 15.17 -7.99 6.97
N LEU A 94 15.72 -7.59 5.81
CA LEU A 94 17.18 -7.51 5.61
C LEU A 94 17.85 -6.56 6.61
N GLN A 95 17.23 -5.40 6.86
CA GLN A 95 17.72 -4.44 7.83
C GLN A 95 17.79 -5.03 9.25
N VAL A 96 16.74 -5.76 9.66
CA VAL A 96 16.67 -6.37 10.99
C VAL A 96 17.72 -7.48 11.17
N ILE A 97 18.01 -8.25 10.13
CA ILE A 97 19.04 -9.31 10.17
C ILE A 97 20.46 -8.80 9.81
N GLY A 98 20.66 -7.48 9.70
CA GLY A 98 21.96 -6.87 9.44
C GLY A 98 22.54 -7.10 8.04
N HIS A 99 21.71 -7.43 7.04
CA HIS A 99 22.13 -7.61 5.66
C HIS A 99 22.01 -6.32 4.84
N GLU A 100 22.95 -6.10 3.93
CA GLU A 100 22.90 -4.94 3.04
C GLU A 100 21.73 -5.01 2.05
N SER A 101 21.16 -3.83 1.77
CA SER A 101 20.13 -3.68 0.74
C SER A 101 20.73 -3.70 -0.65
N SER A 102 20.06 -4.40 -1.58
CA SER A 102 20.51 -4.47 -2.97
C SER A 102 19.89 -3.39 -3.85
N LYS A 103 20.54 -3.06 -4.97
CA LYS A 103 19.99 -2.16 -6.01
C LYS A 103 18.62 -2.62 -6.54
N MET A 104 18.33 -3.92 -6.46
CA MET A 104 17.04 -4.50 -6.85
C MET A 104 15.89 -3.98 -5.97
N ILE A 105 16.12 -3.83 -4.66
CA ILE A 105 15.11 -3.34 -3.71
C ILE A 105 14.75 -1.88 -4.01
N ALA A 106 15.76 -1.06 -4.33
CA ALA A 106 15.53 0.32 -4.76
C ALA A 106 14.67 0.37 -6.06
N GLY A 107 14.91 -0.54 -7.00
CA GLY A 107 14.08 -0.67 -8.22
C GLY A 107 12.62 -1.05 -7.93
N ILE A 108 12.39 -1.98 -7.01
CA ILE A 108 11.04 -2.38 -6.56
C ILE A 108 10.33 -1.19 -5.89
N ALA A 109 11.02 -0.48 -5.00
CA ALA A 109 10.47 0.72 -4.34
C ALA A 109 10.08 1.80 -5.36
N GLY A 110 10.94 2.06 -6.35
CA GLY A 110 10.65 2.99 -7.45
C GLY A 110 9.41 2.58 -8.26
N THR A 111 9.27 1.29 -8.56
CA THR A 111 8.12 0.76 -9.32
C THR A 111 6.83 0.91 -8.54
N GLY A 112 6.83 0.60 -7.24
CA GLY A 112 5.69 0.84 -6.36
C GLY A 112 5.27 2.31 -6.36
N HIS A 113 6.25 3.23 -6.30
CA HIS A 113 5.99 4.68 -6.34
C HIS A 113 5.34 5.13 -7.67
N MET A 114 5.84 4.64 -8.80
CA MET A 114 5.27 4.94 -10.12
C MET A 114 3.84 4.41 -10.27
N LEU A 115 3.57 3.18 -9.82
CA LEU A 115 2.24 2.59 -9.87
C LEU A 115 1.23 3.34 -8.99
N LEU A 116 1.63 3.68 -7.75
CA LEU A 116 0.80 4.48 -6.86
C LEU A 116 0.51 5.86 -7.45
N GLY A 117 1.54 6.53 -8.00
CA GLY A 117 1.40 7.81 -8.69
C GLY A 117 0.41 7.74 -9.85
N ALA A 118 0.54 6.73 -10.73
CA ALA A 118 -0.39 6.50 -11.82
C ALA A 118 -1.82 6.23 -11.31
N GLY A 119 -1.97 5.47 -10.23
CA GLY A 119 -3.26 5.26 -9.55
C GLY A 119 -3.89 6.58 -9.07
N PHE A 120 -3.14 7.42 -8.36
CA PHE A 120 -3.65 8.72 -7.91
C PHE A 120 -4.03 9.64 -9.07
N VAL A 121 -3.26 9.66 -10.17
CA VAL A 121 -3.61 10.41 -11.38
C VAL A 121 -4.96 9.95 -11.93
N LEU A 122 -5.17 8.63 -12.06
CA LEU A 122 -6.44 8.09 -12.53
C LEU A 122 -7.61 8.45 -11.60
N LEU A 123 -7.40 8.40 -10.28
CA LEU A 123 -8.40 8.82 -9.30
C LEU A 123 -8.78 10.29 -9.47
N LEU A 124 -7.79 11.18 -9.59
CA LEU A 124 -8.03 12.62 -9.78
C LEU A 124 -8.74 12.92 -11.11
N LEU A 125 -8.41 12.22 -12.19
CA LEU A 125 -9.09 12.37 -13.48
C LEU A 125 -10.56 11.96 -13.39
N MET A 126 -10.87 10.86 -12.68
CA MET A 126 -12.25 10.44 -12.45
C MET A 126 -13.02 11.44 -11.60
N LEU A 127 -12.40 11.94 -10.53
CA LEU A 127 -13.01 12.94 -9.65
C LEU A 127 -13.26 14.27 -10.35
N ARG A 128 -12.29 14.75 -11.14
CA ARG A 128 -12.47 15.96 -11.96
C ARG A 128 -13.69 15.82 -12.88
N LYS A 129 -13.83 14.68 -13.56
CA LYS A 129 -14.98 14.42 -14.43
C LYS A 129 -16.30 14.33 -13.66
N ALA A 130 -16.28 13.80 -12.44
CA ALA A 130 -17.48 13.65 -11.62
C ALA A 130 -17.94 14.98 -11.00
N VAL A 131 -17.01 15.84 -10.57
CA VAL A 131 -17.30 17.14 -9.94
C VAL A 131 -17.68 18.21 -10.96
N SER A 132 -17.18 18.13 -12.19
CA SER A 132 -17.53 19.06 -13.28
C SER A 132 -18.84 18.69 -14.02
N ARG A 133 -19.61 17.73 -13.50
CA ARG A 133 -20.95 17.37 -14.00
C ARG A 133 -22.01 18.03 -13.16
#